data_AF-A0A8C5WT69-F1
#
_entry.id   AF-A0A8C5WT69-F1
#
_cell.length_a   1.000
_cell.length_b   1.000
_cell.length_c   1.000
_cell.angle_alpha   90.00
_cell.angle_beta   90.00
_cell.angle_gamma   90.00
#
_symmetry.space_group_name_H-M   'P 1'
#
loop_
_entity.id
_entity.type
_entity.pdbx_description
1 polymer ?
#
loop_
_entity_poly.entity_id
_entity_poly.type
_entity_poly.pdbx_seq_one_letter_code
_entity_poly.pdbx_strand_id
1 'polypeptide(L)'
;PHSAQDVFNNLQKQHGLGKTAVVKALEQLAQQGKINEKIYGKQKIYFPDQNRFGNTSESELKGLDNEISELSCKVQTLQQNCRHMESELKELKGSMTTPEMVKEIEDLKKDCANYTEKLERIKSAANHVSPEEKEKVYNEKKLYCREWRRRKRMATELLDAILEGYPKSKKQFFEEVGIETDEDFNVTVPSM
;
A
#
# COMPACT_ATOMS: atom_id res chain seq x y z
N PRO A 1 -28.52 -27.13 34.18
CA PRO A 1 -30.01 -27.08 34.26
C PRO A 1 -30.56 -26.10 33.23
N HIS A 2 -31.57 -26.50 32.46
CA HIS A 2 -32.05 -25.73 31.32
C HIS A 2 -33.58 -25.75 31.23
N SER A 3 -34.18 -24.65 30.80
CA SER A 3 -35.58 -24.66 30.38
C SER A 3 -35.74 -25.29 29.00
N ALA A 4 -36.96 -25.68 28.64
CA ALA A 4 -37.24 -26.18 27.28
C ALA A 4 -36.89 -25.15 26.19
N GLN A 5 -37.02 -23.85 26.49
CA GLN A 5 -36.66 -22.78 25.56
C GLN A 5 -35.13 -22.71 25.38
N ASP A 6 -34.36 -22.86 26.45
CA ASP A 6 -32.89 -22.84 26.38
C ASP A 6 -32.35 -24.02 25.57
N VAL A 7 -32.90 -25.21 25.80
CA VAL A 7 -32.55 -26.42 25.03
C VAL A 7 -32.91 -26.24 23.56
N PHE A 8 -34.10 -25.71 23.26
CA PHE A 8 -34.51 -25.44 21.89
C PHE A 8 -33.59 -24.44 21.20
N ASN A 9 -33.26 -23.32 21.85
CA ASN A 9 -32.40 -22.29 21.25
C ASN A 9 -31.00 -22.82 20.92
N ASN A 10 -30.45 -23.72 21.75
CA ASN A 10 -29.15 -24.34 21.50
C ASN A 10 -29.22 -25.38 20.37
N LEU A 11 -30.24 -26.26 20.40
CA LEU A 11 -30.38 -27.33 19.41
C LEU A 11 -30.87 -26.85 18.05
N GLN A 12 -31.65 -25.76 17.99
CA GLN A 12 -32.11 -25.19 16.73
C GLN A 12 -30.92 -24.66 15.91
N LYS A 13 -29.95 -24.01 16.57
CA LYS A 13 -28.75 -23.48 15.91
C LYS A 13 -27.85 -24.56 15.33
N GLN A 14 -27.74 -25.71 16.01
CA GLN A 14 -26.82 -26.78 15.62
C GLN A 14 -27.47 -27.88 14.76
N HIS A 15 -28.77 -28.14 14.96
CA HIS A 15 -29.44 -29.32 14.40
C HIS A 15 -30.81 -29.02 13.77
N GLY A 16 -31.25 -27.76 13.73
CA GLY A 16 -32.50 -27.37 13.05
C GLY A 16 -33.78 -27.98 13.64
N LEU A 17 -33.75 -28.46 14.88
CA LEU A 17 -34.90 -29.13 15.50
C LEU A 17 -36.03 -28.14 15.82
N GLY A 18 -37.27 -28.53 15.53
CA GLY A 18 -38.46 -27.74 15.84
C GLY A 18 -38.81 -27.73 17.34
N LYS A 19 -39.35 -26.60 17.83
CA LYS A 19 -39.63 -26.37 19.27
C LYS A 19 -40.50 -27.46 19.88
N THR A 20 -41.57 -27.86 19.18
CA THR A 20 -42.48 -28.91 19.64
C THR A 20 -41.78 -30.27 19.78
N ALA A 21 -40.85 -30.59 18.88
CA ALA A 21 -40.10 -31.84 18.93
C ALA A 21 -39.13 -31.85 20.12
N VAL A 22 -38.45 -30.72 20.38
CA VAL A 22 -37.55 -30.57 21.54
C VAL A 22 -38.32 -30.70 22.86
N VAL A 23 -39.48 -30.07 22.99
CA VAL A 23 -40.33 -30.19 24.19
C VAL A 23 -40.76 -31.64 24.42
N LYS A 24 -41.28 -32.30 23.37
CA LYS A 24 -41.70 -33.72 23.47
C LYS A 24 -40.54 -34.64 23.85
N ALA A 25 -39.36 -34.42 23.29
CA ALA A 25 -38.18 -35.22 23.60
C ALA A 25 -37.74 -35.03 25.06
N LEU A 26 -37.75 -33.80 25.58
CA LEU A 26 -37.42 -33.53 26.99
C LEU A 26 -38.42 -34.19 27.94
N GLU A 27 -39.72 -34.09 27.66
CA GLU A 27 -40.76 -34.74 28.46
C GLU A 27 -40.63 -36.27 28.43
N GLN A 28 -40.35 -36.85 27.26
CA GLN A 28 -40.12 -38.29 27.12
C GLN A 28 -38.85 -38.75 27.86
N LEU A 29 -37.76 -37.99 27.79
CA LEU A 29 -36.53 -38.28 28.51
C LEU A 29 -36.71 -38.18 30.03
N ALA A 30 -37.52 -37.23 30.49
CA ALA A 30 -37.90 -37.09 31.89
C ALA A 30 -38.75 -38.28 32.35
N GLN A 31 -39.74 -38.68 31.54
CA GLN A 31 -40.58 -39.86 31.81
C GLN A 31 -39.78 -41.17 31.85
N GLN A 32 -38.73 -41.28 31.02
CA GLN A 32 -37.79 -42.40 31.02
C GLN A 32 -36.77 -42.36 32.17
N GLY A 33 -36.79 -41.34 33.03
CA GLY A 33 -35.84 -41.17 34.12
C GLY A 33 -34.40 -40.88 33.67
N LYS A 34 -34.19 -40.50 32.41
CA LYS A 34 -32.85 -40.18 31.87
C LYS A 34 -32.39 -38.78 32.28
N ILE A 35 -33.35 -37.89 32.49
CA ILE A 35 -33.17 -36.54 33.01
C ILE A 35 -34.23 -36.29 34.08
N ASN A 36 -33.94 -35.39 35.00
CA ASN A 36 -34.90 -34.94 36.00
C ASN A 36 -35.65 -33.72 35.49
N GLU A 37 -36.95 -33.65 35.77
CA GLU A 37 -37.76 -32.45 35.57
C GLU A 37 -38.19 -31.85 36.90
N LYS A 38 -38.19 -30.53 36.99
CA LYS A 38 -38.73 -29.79 38.13
C LYS A 38 -39.57 -28.62 37.67
N ILE A 39 -40.75 -28.49 38.26
CA ILE A 39 -41.72 -27.44 37.93
C ILE A 39 -41.50 -26.25 38.86
N TYR A 40 -41.27 -25.07 38.28
CA TYR A 40 -41.18 -23.79 38.97
C TYR A 40 -42.26 -22.86 38.43
N GLY A 41 -43.39 -22.78 39.14
CA GLY A 41 -44.56 -22.04 38.69
C GLY A 41 -45.10 -22.57 37.36
N LYS A 42 -45.07 -21.75 36.30
CA LYS A 42 -45.51 -22.13 34.94
C LYS A 42 -44.40 -22.75 34.07
N GLN A 43 -43.16 -22.81 34.54
CA GLN A 43 -42.01 -23.24 33.74
C GLN A 43 -41.46 -24.59 34.24
N LYS A 44 -41.03 -25.45 33.30
CA LYS A 44 -40.32 -26.70 33.58
C LYS A 44 -38.82 -26.50 33.37
N ILE A 45 -38.01 -26.98 34.32
CA ILE A 45 -36.55 -27.03 34.22
C ILE A 45 -36.13 -28.50 34.14
N TYR A 46 -35.26 -28.80 33.18
CA TYR A 46 -34.70 -30.12 32.96
C TYR A 46 -33.21 -30.13 33.32
N PHE A 47 -32.74 -31.21 33.95
CA PHE A 47 -31.34 -31.37 34.31
C PHE A 47 -30.92 -32.84 34.35
N PRO A 48 -29.64 -33.16 34.06
CA PRO A 48 -29.13 -34.51 34.20
C PRO A 48 -29.22 -34.99 35.64
N ASP A 49 -29.52 -36.28 35.83
CA ASP A 49 -29.47 -36.90 37.15
C ASP A 49 -28.04 -36.99 37.66
N GLN A 50 -27.73 -36.22 38.70
CA GLN A 50 -26.39 -36.16 39.28
C GLN A 50 -26.04 -37.41 40.07
N ASN A 51 -27.03 -38.19 40.54
CA ASN A 51 -26.80 -39.44 41.26
C ASN A 51 -26.16 -40.53 40.39
N ARG A 52 -26.18 -40.34 39.06
CA ARG A 52 -25.51 -41.23 38.10
C ARG A 52 -24.00 -41.04 38.09
N PHE A 53 -23.50 -39.95 38.63
CA PHE A 53 -22.08 -39.73 38.85
C PHE A 53 -21.76 -40.16 40.29
N GLY A 54 -20.76 -41.04 40.44
CA GLY A 54 -20.35 -41.52 41.76
C GLY A 54 -19.79 -40.40 42.63
N ASN A 55 -19.86 -40.56 43.95
CA ASN A 55 -19.22 -39.64 44.87
C ASN A 55 -17.70 -39.77 44.75
N THR A 56 -17.02 -38.67 44.43
CA THR A 56 -15.57 -38.60 44.40
C THR A 56 -15.04 -38.31 45.80
N SER A 57 -14.03 -39.05 46.23
CA SER A 57 -13.36 -38.82 47.52
C SER A 57 -12.51 -37.56 47.49
N GLU A 58 -12.22 -36.97 48.65
CA GLU A 58 -11.34 -35.80 48.75
C GLU A 58 -9.92 -36.09 48.24
N SER A 59 -9.46 -37.34 48.35
CA SER A 59 -8.18 -37.78 47.81
C SER A 59 -8.16 -37.80 46.29
N GLU A 60 -9.23 -38.30 45.66
CA GLU A 60 -9.35 -38.31 44.20
C GLU A 60 -9.50 -36.90 43.63
N LEU A 61 -10.25 -36.01 44.32
CA LEU A 61 -10.35 -34.60 43.95
C LEU A 61 -8.98 -33.91 43.96
N LYS A 62 -8.19 -34.11 45.03
CA LYS A 62 -6.80 -33.60 45.08
C LYS A 62 -5.91 -34.16 43.98
N GLY A 63 -6.09 -35.44 43.63
CA GLY A 63 -5.39 -36.07 42.50
C GLY A 63 -5.71 -35.38 41.17
N LEU A 64 -6.99 -35.16 40.91
CA LEU A 64 -7.47 -34.46 39.71
C LEU A 64 -7.00 -33.00 39.67
N ASP A 65 -7.02 -32.28 40.79
CA ASP A 65 -6.53 -30.90 40.86
C ASP A 65 -5.02 -30.82 40.54
N ASN A 66 -4.23 -31.77 41.03
CA ASN A 66 -2.82 -31.88 40.71
C ASN A 66 -2.60 -32.17 39.22
N GLU A 67 -3.37 -33.09 38.63
CA GLU A 67 -3.28 -33.42 37.21
C GLU A 67 -3.70 -32.24 36.32
N ILE A 68 -4.77 -31.53 36.69
CA ILE A 68 -5.20 -30.29 36.01
C ILE A 68 -4.07 -29.25 36.06
N SER A 69 -3.45 -29.06 37.22
CA SER A 69 -2.34 -28.12 37.40
C SER A 69 -1.13 -28.50 36.54
N GLU A 70 -0.74 -29.77 36.54
CA GLU A 70 0.38 -30.27 35.75
C GLU A 70 0.14 -30.13 34.24
N LEU A 71 -1.05 -30.54 33.77
CA LEU A 71 -1.43 -30.42 32.37
C LEU A 71 -1.55 -28.96 31.94
N SER A 72 -2.10 -28.10 32.79
CA SER A 72 -2.20 -26.66 32.51
C SER A 72 -0.82 -26.02 32.35
N CYS A 73 0.12 -26.39 33.22
CA CYS A 73 1.52 -25.96 33.12
C CYS A 73 2.16 -26.43 31.81
N LYS A 74 2.01 -27.72 31.46
CA LYS A 74 2.52 -28.28 30.19
C LYS A 74 1.95 -27.57 28.97
N VAL A 75 0.64 -27.30 28.96
CA VAL A 75 -0.03 -26.56 27.88
C VAL A 75 0.56 -25.16 27.76
N GLN A 76 0.74 -24.45 28.87
CA GLN A 76 1.31 -23.10 28.86
C GLN A 76 2.74 -23.10 28.31
N THR A 77 3.60 -24.03 28.74
CA THR A 77 4.98 -24.15 28.26
C THR A 77 5.01 -24.48 26.76
N LEU A 78 4.22 -25.45 26.31
CA LEU A 78 4.17 -25.81 24.90
C LEU A 78 3.66 -24.65 24.04
N GLN A 79 2.65 -23.91 24.49
CA GLN A 79 2.16 -22.72 23.78
C GLN A 79 3.23 -21.63 23.66
N GLN A 80 4.01 -21.38 24.73
CA GLN A 80 5.13 -20.43 24.69
C GLN A 80 6.21 -20.88 23.70
N ASN A 81 6.58 -22.16 23.71
CA ASN A 81 7.57 -22.72 22.80
C ASN A 81 7.11 -22.64 21.34
N CYS A 82 5.85 -22.96 21.05
CA CYS A 82 5.29 -22.81 19.71
C CYS A 82 5.36 -21.37 19.22
N ARG A 83 4.94 -20.40 20.05
CA ARG A 83 5.02 -18.96 19.68
C ARG A 83 6.46 -18.52 19.40
N HIS A 84 7.41 -19.00 20.19
CA HIS A 84 8.82 -18.71 19.99
C HIS A 84 9.33 -19.28 18.66
N MET A 85 9.09 -20.57 18.39
CA MET A 85 9.48 -21.22 17.13
C MET A 85 8.79 -20.59 15.91
N GLU A 86 7.53 -20.18 16.04
CA GLU A 86 6.81 -19.47 14.99
C GLU A 86 7.45 -18.10 14.68
N SER A 87 7.93 -17.40 15.71
CA SER A 87 8.65 -16.13 15.55
C SER A 87 9.97 -16.34 14.81
N GLU A 88 10.79 -17.31 15.24
CA GLU A 88 12.06 -17.64 14.58
C GLU A 88 11.84 -18.05 13.12
N LEU A 89 10.84 -18.89 12.87
CA LEU A 89 10.50 -19.33 11.52
C LEU A 89 10.04 -18.16 10.64
N LYS A 90 9.26 -17.23 11.19
CA LYS A 90 8.84 -16.01 10.50
C LYS A 90 10.03 -15.13 10.15
N GLU A 91 10.96 -14.93 11.07
CA GLU A 91 12.18 -14.16 10.84
C GLU A 91 13.03 -14.81 9.74
N LEU A 92 13.25 -16.12 9.83
CA LEU A 92 14.05 -16.86 8.85
C LEU A 92 13.43 -16.83 7.46
N LYS A 93 12.11 -17.02 7.34
CA LYS A 93 11.37 -16.91 6.06
C LYS A 93 11.26 -15.48 5.55
N GLY A 94 11.37 -14.49 6.41
CA GLY A 94 11.38 -13.07 6.04
C GLY A 94 12.72 -12.61 5.48
N SER A 95 13.78 -13.39 5.65
CA SER A 95 15.10 -13.12 5.09
C SER A 95 15.31 -13.86 3.78
N MET A 96 16.11 -13.27 2.89
CA MET A 96 16.57 -13.97 1.69
C MET A 96 17.38 -15.20 2.09
N THR A 97 17.21 -16.30 1.37
CA THR A 97 18.04 -17.48 1.58
C THR A 97 19.49 -17.19 1.15
N THR A 98 20.46 -17.92 1.68
CA THR A 98 21.87 -17.75 1.30
C THR A 98 22.10 -17.82 -0.21
N PRO A 99 21.50 -18.77 -0.97
CA PRO A 99 21.63 -18.79 -2.43
C PRO A 99 21.04 -17.55 -3.12
N GLU A 100 19.90 -17.06 -2.65
CA GLU A 100 19.28 -15.84 -3.17
C GLU A 100 20.16 -14.62 -2.89
N MET A 101 20.74 -14.51 -1.68
CA MET A 101 21.69 -13.44 -1.36
C MET A 101 22.93 -13.47 -2.26
N VAL A 102 23.48 -14.67 -2.55
CA VAL A 102 24.63 -14.80 -3.44
C VAL A 102 24.29 -14.30 -4.84
N LYS A 103 23.11 -14.67 -5.36
CA LYS A 103 22.63 -14.19 -6.66
C LYS A 103 22.44 -12.68 -6.68
N GLU A 104 21.79 -12.11 -5.66
CA GLU A 104 21.58 -10.66 -5.54
C GLU A 104 22.90 -9.89 -5.50
N ILE A 105 23.89 -10.40 -4.77
CA ILE A 105 25.24 -9.82 -4.73
C ILE A 105 25.89 -9.84 -6.12
N GLU A 106 25.72 -10.92 -6.88
CA GLU A 106 26.26 -11.03 -8.25
C GLU A 106 25.60 -10.02 -9.20
N ASP A 107 24.27 -9.92 -9.16
CA ASP A 107 23.49 -8.98 -9.96
C ASP A 107 23.85 -7.52 -9.62
N LEU A 108 23.91 -7.17 -8.32
CA LEU A 108 24.32 -5.84 -7.88
C LEU A 108 25.76 -5.49 -8.28
N LYS A 109 26.70 -6.45 -8.22
CA LYS A 109 28.08 -6.23 -8.68
C LYS A 109 28.13 -5.95 -10.17
N LYS A 110 27.34 -6.66 -10.97
CA LYS A 110 27.23 -6.44 -12.41
C LYS A 110 26.65 -5.06 -12.71
N ASP A 111 25.62 -4.64 -11.99
CA ASP A 111 25.02 -3.32 -12.13
C ASP A 111 25.98 -2.20 -11.73
N CYS A 112 26.69 -2.35 -10.62
CA CYS A 112 27.75 -1.42 -10.22
C CYS A 112 28.80 -1.26 -11.34
N ALA A 113 29.30 -2.37 -11.89
CA ALA A 113 30.27 -2.33 -12.99
C ALA A 113 29.70 -1.59 -14.22
N ASN A 114 28.45 -1.89 -14.60
CA ASN A 114 27.77 -1.22 -15.71
C ASN A 114 27.60 0.28 -15.47
N TYR A 115 27.21 0.70 -14.26
CA TYR A 115 27.07 2.11 -13.92
C TYR A 115 28.41 2.83 -13.88
N THR A 116 29.45 2.19 -13.36
CA THR A 116 30.81 2.74 -13.40
C THR A 116 31.29 2.93 -14.84
N GLU A 117 31.09 1.96 -15.74
CA GLU A 117 31.46 2.12 -17.16
C GLU A 117 30.67 3.27 -17.82
N LYS A 118 29.36 3.35 -17.59
CA LYS A 118 28.52 4.45 -18.11
C LYS A 118 29.01 5.81 -17.60
N LEU A 119 29.33 5.89 -16.32
CA LEU A 119 29.81 7.11 -15.68
C LEU A 119 31.16 7.55 -16.27
N GLU A 120 32.10 6.63 -16.45
CA GLU A 120 33.38 6.92 -17.07
C GLU A 120 33.23 7.33 -18.54
N ARG A 121 32.33 6.68 -19.29
CA ARG A 121 31.99 7.09 -20.66
C ARG A 121 31.45 8.50 -20.71
N ILE A 122 30.51 8.85 -19.83
CA ILE A 122 29.97 10.21 -19.74
C ILE A 122 31.08 11.19 -19.40
N LYS A 123 31.87 10.94 -18.35
CA LYS A 123 33.00 11.82 -17.97
C LYS A 123 34.02 12.03 -19.08
N SER A 124 34.35 10.97 -19.82
CA SER A 124 35.32 11.03 -20.92
C SER A 124 34.80 11.73 -22.18
N ALA A 125 33.48 11.92 -22.31
CA ALA A 125 32.91 12.64 -23.44
C ALA A 125 33.32 14.11 -23.39
N ALA A 126 33.92 14.63 -24.47
CA ALA A 126 34.43 16.01 -24.53
C ALA A 126 33.34 17.10 -24.55
N ASN A 127 32.06 16.72 -24.74
CA ASN A 127 30.94 17.65 -24.88
C ASN A 127 30.24 17.93 -23.54
N HIS A 128 30.99 18.28 -22.50
CA HIS A 128 30.40 18.75 -21.24
C HIS A 128 30.12 20.23 -21.34
N VAL A 129 28.85 20.61 -21.50
CA VAL A 129 28.43 21.99 -21.28
C VAL A 129 28.16 22.15 -19.80
N SER A 130 28.92 23.03 -19.14
CA SER A 130 28.68 23.28 -17.72
C SER A 130 27.30 23.93 -17.53
N PRO A 131 26.64 23.73 -16.37
CA PRO A 131 25.40 24.45 -16.07
C PRO A 131 25.54 25.98 -16.22
N GLU A 132 26.72 26.50 -15.88
CA GLU A 132 27.06 27.93 -15.99
C GLU A 132 27.17 28.40 -17.45
N GLU A 133 27.84 27.62 -18.31
CA GLU A 133 27.93 27.89 -19.75
C GLU A 133 26.56 27.83 -20.40
N LYS A 134 25.75 26.82 -20.04
CA LYS A 134 24.37 26.71 -20.50
C LYS A 134 23.58 27.97 -20.12
N GLU A 135 23.61 28.36 -18.85
CA GLU A 135 22.90 29.54 -18.35
C GLU A 135 23.36 30.82 -19.02
N LYS A 136 24.67 30.97 -19.26
CA LYS A 136 25.23 32.11 -20.01
C LYS A 136 24.67 32.17 -21.44
N VAL A 137 24.66 31.06 -22.17
CA VAL A 137 24.10 30.99 -23.54
C VAL A 137 22.60 31.31 -23.54
N TYR A 138 21.84 30.82 -22.55
CA TYR A 138 20.42 31.18 -22.42
C TYR A 138 20.21 32.68 -22.17
N ASN A 139 21.02 33.28 -21.31
CA ASN A 139 20.96 34.70 -21.01
C ASN A 139 21.36 35.57 -22.21
N GLU A 140 22.39 35.17 -22.96
CA GLU A 140 22.79 35.81 -24.21
C GLU A 140 21.69 35.72 -25.26
N LYS A 141 21.10 34.53 -25.50
CA LYS A 141 19.93 34.36 -26.38
C LYS A 141 18.81 35.31 -25.99
N LYS A 142 18.48 35.39 -24.69
CA LYS A 142 17.41 36.26 -24.17
C LYS A 142 17.73 37.74 -24.37
N LEU A 143 18.99 38.15 -24.20
CA LEU A 143 19.45 39.52 -24.43
C LEU A 143 19.35 39.89 -25.91
N TYR A 144 19.91 39.08 -26.80
CA TYR A 144 19.92 39.36 -28.23
C TYR A 144 18.52 39.33 -28.85
N CYS A 145 17.65 38.40 -28.45
CA CYS A 145 16.24 38.44 -28.88
C CYS A 145 15.50 39.69 -28.41
N ARG A 146 15.83 40.21 -27.21
CA ARG A 146 15.23 41.45 -26.69
C ARG A 146 15.72 42.66 -27.47
N GLU A 147 17.03 42.76 -27.70
CA GLU A 147 17.65 43.85 -28.44
C GLU A 147 17.20 43.86 -29.90
N TRP A 148 17.06 42.71 -30.54
CA TRP A 148 16.49 42.60 -31.89
C TRP A 148 15.08 43.19 -31.95
N ARG A 149 14.17 42.75 -31.07
CA ARG A 149 12.79 43.29 -31.03
C ARG A 149 12.76 44.79 -30.77
N ARG A 150 13.61 45.28 -29.86
CA ARG A 150 13.70 46.71 -29.52
C ARG A 150 14.19 47.52 -30.72
N ARG A 151 15.29 47.11 -31.36
CA ARG A 151 15.88 47.79 -32.52
C ARG A 151 14.96 47.77 -33.72
N LYS A 152 14.34 46.62 -34.01
CA LYS A 152 13.34 46.50 -35.09
C LYS A 152 12.19 47.48 -34.86
N ARG A 153 11.66 47.56 -33.64
CA ARG A 153 10.59 48.52 -33.31
C ARG A 153 11.03 49.97 -33.54
N MET A 154 12.18 50.38 -32.99
CA MET A 154 12.67 51.75 -33.15
C MET A 154 12.92 52.12 -34.63
N ALA A 155 13.49 51.18 -35.41
CA ALA A 155 13.71 51.38 -36.83
C ALA A 155 12.37 51.51 -37.58
N THR A 156 11.40 50.64 -37.30
CA THR A 156 10.06 50.74 -37.90
C THR A 156 9.37 52.06 -37.57
N GLU A 157 9.41 52.50 -36.30
CA GLU A 157 8.83 53.79 -35.89
C GLU A 157 9.47 54.98 -36.63
N LEU A 158 10.80 54.98 -36.78
CA LEU A 158 11.52 56.01 -37.54
C LEU A 158 11.15 55.97 -39.03
N LEU A 159 11.07 54.78 -39.60
CA LEU A 159 10.72 54.60 -41.02
C LEU A 159 9.29 55.05 -41.29
N ASP A 160 8.34 54.71 -40.42
CA ASP A 160 6.96 55.12 -40.57
C ASP A 160 6.83 56.65 -40.47
N ALA A 161 7.55 57.31 -39.55
CA ALA A 161 7.59 58.77 -39.44
C ALA A 161 8.17 59.46 -40.69
N ILE A 162 9.18 58.87 -41.34
CA ILE A 162 9.72 59.40 -42.61
C ILE A 162 8.71 59.20 -43.75
N LEU A 163 8.06 58.03 -43.78
CA LEU A 163 7.11 57.67 -44.83
C LEU A 163 5.84 58.52 -44.80
N GLU A 164 5.43 59.06 -43.64
CA GLU A 164 4.30 60.01 -43.53
C GLU A 164 4.47 61.24 -44.44
N GLY A 165 5.72 61.68 -44.69
CA GLY A 165 6.03 62.82 -45.55
C GLY A 165 6.58 62.46 -46.92
N TYR A 166 6.69 61.16 -47.25
CA TYR A 166 7.41 60.70 -48.43
C TYR A 166 6.45 60.47 -49.63
N PRO A 167 6.72 61.03 -50.82
CA PRO A 167 5.78 61.05 -51.94
C PRO A 167 5.66 59.72 -52.71
N LYS A 168 6.48 58.70 -52.40
CA LYS A 168 6.52 57.40 -53.09
C LYS A 168 6.22 56.23 -52.13
N SER A 169 6.14 55.01 -52.66
CA SER A 169 5.84 53.82 -51.86
C SER A 169 6.99 53.39 -50.93
N LYS A 170 6.66 52.70 -49.83
CA LYS A 170 7.63 52.12 -48.87
C LYS A 170 8.70 51.25 -49.52
N LYS A 171 8.32 50.45 -50.54
CA LYS A 171 9.26 49.58 -51.26
C LYS A 171 10.32 50.38 -52.03
N GLN A 172 9.89 51.43 -52.71
CA GLN A 172 10.81 52.32 -53.45
C GLN A 172 11.74 53.07 -52.49
N PHE A 173 11.22 53.51 -51.34
CA PHE A 173 12.05 54.14 -50.32
C PHE A 173 13.14 53.17 -49.79
N PHE A 174 12.77 51.92 -49.50
CA PHE A 174 13.71 50.93 -48.98
C PHE A 174 14.78 50.58 -50.01
N GLU A 175 14.41 50.46 -51.29
CA GLU A 175 15.35 50.25 -52.39
C GLU A 175 16.28 51.45 -52.61
N GLU A 176 15.77 52.68 -52.55
CA GLU A 176 16.55 53.91 -52.72
C GLU A 176 17.56 54.13 -51.57
N VAL A 177 17.21 53.76 -50.34
CA VAL A 177 18.05 53.94 -49.14
C VAL A 177 18.91 52.70 -48.82
N GLY A 178 18.64 51.57 -49.50
CA GLY A 178 19.35 50.31 -49.28
C GLY A 178 18.98 49.63 -47.95
N ILE A 179 17.70 49.69 -47.56
CA ILE A 179 17.19 49.04 -46.35
C ILE A 179 16.68 47.64 -46.71
N GLU A 180 17.23 46.66 -46.00
CA GLU A 180 16.89 45.25 -46.08
C GLU A 180 16.12 44.82 -44.82
N THR A 181 15.04 44.04 -44.98
CA THR A 181 14.22 43.58 -43.86
C THR A 181 14.48 42.12 -43.50
N ASP A 182 14.21 41.74 -42.24
CA ASP A 182 14.32 40.33 -41.82
C ASP A 182 13.44 39.42 -42.70
N GLU A 183 12.28 39.93 -43.12
CA GLU A 183 11.32 39.27 -43.99
C GLU A 183 11.89 39.00 -45.40
N ASP A 184 12.73 39.89 -45.94
CA ASP A 184 13.39 39.71 -47.24
C ASP A 184 14.35 38.51 -47.24
N PHE A 185 14.89 38.16 -46.06
CA PHE A 185 15.81 37.04 -45.85
C PHE A 185 15.17 35.83 -45.17
N ASN A 186 13.84 35.79 -45.01
CA ASN A 186 13.10 34.73 -44.29
C ASN A 186 13.60 34.50 -42.85
N VAL A 187 14.09 35.56 -42.21
CA VAL A 187 14.60 35.51 -40.84
C VAL A 187 13.49 35.89 -39.87
N THR A 188 13.32 35.09 -38.82
CA THR A 188 12.35 35.38 -37.76
C THR A 188 13.04 35.38 -36.40
N VAL A 189 12.58 36.24 -35.49
CA VAL A 189 13.09 36.26 -34.12
C VAL A 189 12.80 34.89 -33.50
N PRO A 190 13.82 34.17 -32.99
CA PRO A 190 13.60 32.86 -32.39
C PRO A 190 12.52 32.91 -31.30
N SER A 191 11.61 31.94 -31.32
CA SER A 191 10.66 31.74 -30.22
C SER A 191 11.45 31.45 -28.94
N MET A 192 10.97 32.01 -27.82
CA MET A 192 11.58 31.81 -26.51
C MET A 192 11.68 30.32 -26.21
#